data_AF-A0A948FKE9-F1
#
_entry.id   AF-A0A948FKE9-F1
#
_cell.length_a   1.000
_cell.length_b   1.000
_cell.length_c   1.000
_cell.angle_alpha   90.00
_cell.angle_beta   90.00
_cell.angle_gamma   90.00
#
_symmetry.space_group_name_H-M   'P 1'
#
loop_
_entity.id
_entity.type
_entity.pdbx_description
1 polymer ?
#
loop_
_entity_poly.entity_id
_entity_poly.type
_entity_poly.pdbx_seq_one_letter_code
_entity_poly.pdbx_strand_id
1 'polypeptide(L)'
;MYEIKITEKFCRYPQYFDTFSSCNRNFHINKTKNNARWCGVCPKCAFVYTLMSAFLPQKKIIQIFGKNMFADPSLKQLFQELLGISGIKPFECVGTNEEMILAMYKYCQQSKPETSETPIIKLFKSQVLTKMQESDFFALEKKLTKIYTEYNIPKEIESKFLLS
;
A
#
# COMPACT_ATOMS: atom_id res chain seq x y z
N MET A 1 2.17 2.63 15.08
CA MET A 1 2.96 1.97 14.00
C MET A 1 2.23 2.22 12.69
N TYR A 2 2.94 2.51 11.60
CA TYR A 2 2.33 2.77 10.28
C TYR A 2 2.00 1.48 9.51
N GLU A 3 1.11 1.56 8.52
CA GLU A 3 0.62 0.43 7.71
C GLU A 3 1.75 -0.26 6.94
N ILE A 4 2.74 0.50 6.44
CA ILE A 4 3.89 -0.08 5.73
C ILE A 4 4.69 -1.06 6.62
N LYS A 5 4.80 -0.78 7.92
CA LYS A 5 5.49 -1.67 8.88
C LYS A 5 4.66 -2.88 9.26
N ILE A 6 3.33 -2.72 9.36
CA ILE A 6 2.39 -3.83 9.52
C ILE A 6 2.47 -4.75 8.29
N THR A 7 2.47 -4.16 7.10
CA THR A 7 2.52 -4.87 5.82
C THR A 7 3.83 -5.64 5.67
N GLU A 8 4.98 -5.05 6.03
CA GLU A 8 6.27 -5.74 6.05
C GLU A 8 6.21 -7.03 6.90
N LYS A 9 5.62 -6.95 8.10
CA LYS A 9 5.43 -8.12 8.98
C LYS A 9 4.45 -9.11 8.36
N PHE A 10 3.31 -8.63 7.85
CA PHE A 10 2.26 -9.46 7.26
C PHE A 10 2.78 -10.27 6.04
N CYS A 11 3.63 -9.67 5.21
CA CYS A 11 4.22 -10.33 4.04
C CYS A 11 5.07 -11.57 4.39
N ARG A 12 5.39 -11.80 5.66
CA ARG A 12 6.08 -13.00 6.15
C ARG A 12 5.14 -14.18 6.44
N TYR A 13 3.82 -13.98 6.32
CA TYR A 13 2.80 -14.99 6.61
C TYR A 13 1.97 -15.34 5.36
N PRO A 14 2.58 -16.03 4.37
CA PRO A 14 1.93 -16.33 3.09
C PRO A 14 0.66 -17.18 3.20
N GLN A 15 0.48 -17.92 4.30
CA GLN A 15 -0.72 -18.72 4.56
C GLN A 15 -2.02 -17.90 4.61
N TYR A 16 -1.93 -16.58 4.83
CA TYR A 16 -3.10 -15.70 4.88
C TYR A 16 -3.40 -14.98 3.57
N PHE A 17 -2.56 -15.14 2.55
CA PHE A 17 -2.70 -14.39 1.30
C PHE A 17 -3.98 -14.72 0.51
N ASP A 18 -4.55 -15.91 0.71
CA ASP A 18 -5.77 -16.34 0.01
C ASP A 18 -7.06 -16.04 0.79
N THR A 19 -6.95 -15.56 2.03
CA THR A 19 -8.11 -15.33 2.93
C THR A 19 -8.31 -13.89 3.34
N PHE A 20 -7.29 -13.04 3.23
CA PHE A 20 -7.40 -11.63 3.58
C PHE A 20 -8.01 -10.76 2.45
N SER A 21 -8.77 -9.75 2.83
CA SER A 21 -9.11 -8.62 1.97
C SER A 21 -9.60 -7.44 2.82
N SER A 22 -9.23 -6.23 2.40
CA SER A 22 -9.82 -5.00 2.92
C SER A 22 -10.54 -4.21 1.83
N CYS A 23 -10.76 -4.80 0.66
CA CYS A 23 -11.34 -4.11 -0.49
C CYS A 23 -12.72 -3.50 -0.17
N ASN A 24 -12.87 -2.20 -0.43
CA ASN A 24 -14.10 -1.44 -0.19
C ASN A 24 -15.31 -1.95 -0.98
N ARG A 25 -15.07 -2.72 -2.04
CA ARG A 25 -16.12 -3.27 -2.94
C ARG A 25 -16.31 -4.78 -2.78
N ASN A 26 -15.73 -5.40 -1.76
CA ASN A 26 -15.84 -6.85 -1.57
C ASN A 26 -17.12 -7.29 -0.84
N PHE A 27 -17.85 -6.36 -0.20
CA PHE A 27 -19.01 -6.67 0.66
C PHE A 27 -20.36 -6.19 0.12
N HIS A 28 -20.52 -6.03 -1.21
CA HIS A 28 -21.82 -5.66 -1.76
C HIS A 28 -22.84 -6.81 -1.62
N ILE A 29 -24.01 -6.48 -1.05
CA ILE A 29 -25.11 -7.42 -0.74
C ILE A 29 -25.68 -8.09 -1.99
N ASN A 30 -25.55 -7.46 -3.17
CA ASN A 30 -25.95 -8.03 -4.44
C ASN A 30 -24.81 -8.84 -5.08
N LYS A 31 -24.87 -10.17 -4.90
CA LYS A 31 -23.95 -11.20 -5.42
C LYS A 31 -24.00 -11.37 -6.94
N THR A 32 -23.94 -10.31 -7.73
CA THR A 32 -23.86 -10.43 -9.19
C THR A 32 -22.51 -9.96 -9.71
N LYS A 33 -21.69 -10.96 -10.06
CA LYS A 33 -20.53 -10.94 -10.97
C LYS A 33 -19.23 -10.30 -10.48
N ASN A 34 -18.62 -10.92 -9.47
CA ASN A 34 -17.25 -11.46 -9.52
C ASN A 34 -16.84 -11.86 -8.10
N ASN A 35 -16.54 -13.13 -7.87
CA ASN A 35 -16.04 -13.66 -6.58
C ASN A 35 -14.60 -13.19 -6.27
N ALA A 36 -14.12 -12.14 -6.92
CA ALA A 36 -12.78 -11.61 -6.74
C ALA A 36 -12.72 -10.82 -5.43
N ARG A 37 -11.92 -11.31 -4.47
CA ARG A 37 -11.72 -10.65 -3.16
C ARG A 37 -11.19 -9.22 -3.26
N TRP A 38 -10.53 -8.90 -4.37
CA TRP A 38 -9.96 -7.59 -4.67
C TRP A 38 -10.54 -7.09 -6.00
N CYS A 39 -11.25 -5.96 -5.99
CA CYS A 39 -11.79 -5.37 -7.23
C CYS A 39 -10.70 -4.75 -8.12
N GLY A 40 -9.52 -4.47 -7.56
CA GLY A 40 -8.38 -3.89 -8.26
C GLY A 40 -8.56 -2.45 -8.73
N VAL A 41 -9.65 -1.78 -8.40
CA VAL A 41 -9.96 -0.42 -8.90
C VAL A 41 -10.28 0.60 -7.80
N CYS A 42 -10.44 0.16 -6.55
CA CYS A 42 -10.71 1.08 -5.44
C CYS A 42 -9.42 1.57 -4.76
N PRO A 43 -9.47 2.72 -4.04
CA PRO A 43 -8.32 3.26 -3.32
C PRO A 43 -7.65 2.26 -2.37
N LYS A 44 -8.44 1.44 -1.67
CA LYS A 44 -7.91 0.42 -0.74
C LYS A 44 -7.16 -0.70 -1.46
N CYS A 45 -7.63 -1.12 -2.64
CA CYS A 45 -6.89 -2.08 -3.48
C CYS A 45 -5.53 -1.50 -3.89
N ALA A 46 -5.51 -0.27 -4.43
CA ALA A 46 -4.28 0.36 -4.89
C ALA A 46 -3.30 0.60 -3.74
N PHE A 47 -3.79 1.02 -2.57
CA PHE A 47 -2.97 1.22 -1.38
C PHE A 47 -2.31 -0.08 -0.90
N VAL A 48 -3.09 -1.13 -0.62
CA VAL A 48 -2.55 -2.40 -0.11
C VAL A 48 -1.66 -3.08 -1.16
N TYR A 49 -2.05 -3.04 -2.44
CA TYR A 49 -1.21 -3.52 -3.55
C TYR A 49 0.17 -2.87 -3.52
N THR A 50 0.20 -1.54 -3.36
CA THR A 50 1.44 -0.76 -3.36
C THR A 50 2.32 -1.11 -2.17
N LEU A 51 1.74 -1.14 -0.95
CA LEU A 51 2.51 -1.52 0.25
C LEU A 51 3.07 -2.93 0.16
N MET A 52 2.28 -3.91 -0.27
CA MET A 52 2.76 -5.29 -0.39
C MET A 52 3.82 -5.43 -1.49
N SER A 53 3.71 -4.66 -2.58
CA SER A 53 4.69 -4.67 -3.67
C SER A 53 6.08 -4.21 -3.23
N ALA A 54 6.20 -3.48 -2.12
CA ALA A 54 7.49 -3.13 -1.52
C ALA A 54 8.24 -4.35 -0.94
N PHE A 55 7.55 -5.46 -0.69
CA PHE A 55 8.09 -6.61 0.04
C PHE A 55 7.91 -7.96 -0.66
N LEU A 56 7.11 -8.02 -1.73
CA LEU A 56 6.83 -9.24 -2.48
C LEU A 56 7.16 -9.08 -3.96
N PRO A 57 7.63 -10.13 -4.64
CA PRO A 57 7.81 -10.11 -6.09
C PRO A 57 6.50 -9.83 -6.83
N GLN A 58 6.57 -9.11 -7.96
CA GLN A 58 5.40 -8.72 -8.76
C GLN A 58 4.51 -9.92 -9.12
N LYS A 59 5.09 -11.09 -9.46
CA LYS A 59 4.33 -12.31 -9.74
C LYS A 59 3.41 -12.71 -8.58
N LYS A 60 3.90 -12.62 -7.34
CA LYS A 60 3.12 -12.95 -6.14
C LYS A 60 2.03 -11.92 -5.89
N ILE A 61 2.32 -10.64 -6.10
CA ILE A 61 1.34 -9.57 -6.00
C ILE A 61 0.21 -9.75 -7.02
N ILE A 62 0.52 -10.05 -8.28
CA ILE A 62 -0.50 -10.31 -9.30
C ILE A 62 -1.36 -11.52 -8.92
N GLN A 63 -0.77 -12.57 -8.34
CA GLN A 63 -1.53 -13.74 -7.85
C GLN A 63 -2.56 -13.35 -6.78
N ILE A 64 -2.19 -12.47 -5.84
CA ILE A 64 -3.06 -12.04 -4.73
C ILE A 64 -4.21 -11.16 -5.24
N PHE A 65 -3.89 -10.19 -6.09
CA PHE A 65 -4.85 -9.16 -6.51
C PHE A 65 -5.56 -9.47 -7.84
N GLY A 66 -5.13 -10.50 -8.55
CA GLY A 66 -5.68 -10.92 -9.85
C GLY A 66 -5.29 -10.03 -11.03
N LYS A 67 -4.58 -8.91 -10.81
CA LYS A 67 -4.11 -8.02 -11.89
C LYS A 67 -2.86 -7.23 -11.50
N ASN A 68 -2.13 -6.75 -12.50
CA ASN A 68 -1.05 -5.79 -12.33
C ASN A 68 -1.62 -4.35 -12.32
N MET A 69 -1.86 -3.80 -11.12
CA MET A 69 -2.43 -2.44 -10.99
C MET A 69 -1.48 -1.36 -11.50
N PHE A 70 -0.16 -1.58 -11.45
CA PHE A 70 0.79 -0.62 -11.98
C PHE A 70 0.77 -0.54 -13.52
N ALA A 71 0.26 -1.59 -14.18
CA ALA A 71 0.09 -1.65 -15.64
C ALA A 71 -1.24 -1.07 -16.14
N ASP A 72 -2.18 -0.76 -15.25
CA ASP A 72 -3.52 -0.30 -15.61
C ASP A 72 -3.55 1.24 -15.73
N PRO A 73 -3.63 1.81 -16.95
CA PRO A 73 -3.61 3.26 -17.13
C PRO A 73 -4.87 3.94 -16.58
N SER A 74 -5.98 3.23 -16.43
CA SER A 74 -7.21 3.79 -15.86
C SER A 74 -7.07 4.18 -14.39
N LEU A 75 -6.07 3.63 -13.69
CA LEU A 75 -5.79 3.94 -12.28
C LEU A 75 -4.88 5.16 -12.09
N LYS A 76 -4.44 5.81 -13.18
CA LYS A 76 -3.46 6.91 -13.11
C LYS A 76 -3.90 8.02 -12.18
N GLN A 77 -5.13 8.51 -12.33
CA GLN A 77 -5.66 9.58 -11.48
C GLN A 77 -5.67 9.17 -10.00
N LEU A 78 -6.16 7.96 -9.70
CA LEU A 78 -6.16 7.43 -8.34
C LEU A 78 -4.75 7.39 -7.74
N PHE A 79 -3.76 6.94 -8.50
CA PHE A 79 -2.37 6.93 -8.03
C PHE A 79 -1.81 8.34 -7.84
N GLN A 80 -2.17 9.32 -8.67
CA GLN A 80 -1.78 10.71 -8.45
C GLN A 80 -2.34 11.25 -7.13
N GLU A 81 -3.60 10.94 -6.81
CA GLU A 81 -4.23 11.34 -5.55
C GLU A 81 -3.58 10.65 -4.35
N LEU A 82 -3.33 9.34 -4.43
CA LEU A 82 -2.68 8.57 -3.36
C LEU A 82 -1.19 8.94 -3.15
N LEU A 83 -0.53 9.46 -4.18
CA LEU A 83 0.85 9.97 -4.08
C LEU A 83 0.90 11.45 -3.66
N GLY A 84 -0.24 12.13 -3.57
CA GLY A 84 -0.30 13.56 -3.27
C GLY A 84 0.21 14.46 -4.40
N ILE A 85 0.24 13.95 -5.64
CA ILE A 85 0.66 14.70 -6.83
C ILE A 85 -0.41 15.72 -7.24
N SER A 86 -1.68 15.30 -7.21
CA SER A 86 -2.81 16.14 -7.63
C SER A 86 -4.11 15.64 -7.03
N GLY A 87 -5.14 16.50 -7.03
CA GLY A 87 -6.46 16.15 -6.53
C GLY A 87 -6.52 16.12 -4.99
N ILE A 88 -7.65 15.64 -4.48
CA ILE A 88 -7.87 15.46 -3.04
C ILE A 88 -7.68 13.98 -2.75
N LYS A 89 -6.89 13.64 -1.73
CA LYS A 89 -6.74 12.26 -1.26
C LYS A 89 -8.14 11.66 -1.05
N PRO A 90 -8.42 10.43 -1.54
CA PRO A 90 -9.73 9.82 -1.34
C PRO A 90 -10.12 9.79 0.14
N PHE A 91 -11.37 10.13 0.45
CA PHE A 91 -11.92 10.10 1.83
C PHE A 91 -12.02 8.69 2.43
N GLU A 92 -11.61 7.68 1.67
CA GLU A 92 -11.52 6.29 2.09
C GLU A 92 -10.42 6.11 3.16
N CYS A 93 -10.61 5.18 4.09
CA CYS A 93 -9.63 4.86 5.14
C CYS A 93 -8.40 4.13 4.55
N VAL A 94 -7.54 4.90 3.89
CA VAL A 94 -6.24 4.50 3.35
C VAL A 94 -5.12 5.28 4.05
N GLY A 95 -3.93 4.68 4.15
CA GLY A 95 -2.78 5.29 4.83
C GLY A 95 -2.23 6.53 4.12
N THR A 96 -1.02 6.96 4.44
CA THR A 96 -0.53 8.29 4.03
C THR A 96 0.09 8.29 2.63
N ASN A 97 0.20 9.48 2.02
CA ASN A 97 0.92 9.67 0.76
C ASN A 97 2.41 9.30 0.91
N GLU A 98 2.98 9.56 2.08
CA GLU A 98 4.36 9.20 2.42
C GLU A 98 4.56 7.68 2.38
N GLU A 99 3.60 6.89 2.88
CA GLU A 99 3.67 5.43 2.81
C GLU A 99 3.60 4.91 1.37
N MET A 100 2.76 5.54 0.54
CA MET A 100 2.68 5.23 -0.89
C MET A 100 4.01 5.52 -1.59
N ILE A 101 4.60 6.69 -1.35
CA ILE A 101 5.87 7.11 -1.93
C ILE A 101 6.99 6.15 -1.53
N LEU A 102 7.12 5.83 -0.23
CA LEU A 102 8.15 4.92 0.26
C LEU A 102 7.98 3.50 -0.30
N ALA A 103 6.75 3.00 -0.36
CA ALA A 103 6.48 1.67 -0.90
C ALA A 103 6.79 1.58 -2.40
N MET A 104 6.43 2.59 -3.19
CA MET A 104 6.77 2.65 -4.62
C MET A 104 8.28 2.78 -4.85
N TYR A 105 8.98 3.56 -4.01
CA TYR A 105 10.44 3.63 -4.04
C TYR A 105 11.07 2.26 -3.80
N LYS A 106 10.67 1.56 -2.74
CA LYS A 106 11.14 0.20 -2.43
C LYS A 106 10.84 -0.80 -3.55
N TYR A 107 9.64 -0.74 -4.12
CA TYR A 107 9.30 -1.55 -5.29
C TYR A 107 10.28 -1.28 -6.44
N CYS A 108 10.56 -0.03 -6.77
CA CYS A 108 11.49 0.33 -7.85
C CYS A 108 12.91 -0.22 -7.59
N GLN A 109 13.40 -0.15 -6.34
CA GLN A 109 14.73 -0.64 -5.95
C GLN A 109 14.90 -2.16 -6.14
N GLN A 110 13.86 -2.95 -5.89
CA GLN A 110 13.92 -4.41 -6.04
C GLN A 110 13.41 -4.92 -7.40
N SER A 111 12.70 -4.09 -8.16
CA SER A 111 12.10 -4.47 -9.44
C SER A 111 13.14 -4.59 -10.54
N LYS A 112 12.97 -5.56 -11.45
CA LYS A 112 13.78 -5.63 -12.67
C LYS A 112 13.41 -4.47 -13.62
N PRO A 113 14.33 -3.98 -14.46
CA PRO A 113 14.07 -2.88 -15.39
C PRO A 113 12.80 -3.09 -16.23
N GLU A 114 12.59 -4.30 -16.76
CA GLU A 114 11.41 -4.70 -17.54
C GLU A 114 10.07 -4.53 -16.80
N THR A 115 10.05 -4.77 -15.48
CA THR A 115 8.85 -4.60 -14.63
C THR A 115 8.62 -3.15 -14.21
N SER A 116 9.60 -2.27 -14.44
CA SER A 116 9.61 -0.87 -14.03
C SER A 116 9.08 0.10 -15.09
N GLU A 117 8.57 -0.42 -16.22
CA GLU A 117 8.15 0.37 -17.39
C GLU A 117 6.63 0.56 -17.52
N THR A 118 5.89 0.21 -16.46
CA THR A 118 4.43 0.35 -16.47
C THR A 118 3.99 1.81 -16.33
N PRO A 119 2.76 2.18 -16.75
CA PRO A 119 2.29 3.57 -16.72
C PRO A 119 2.38 4.24 -15.34
N ILE A 120 2.04 3.52 -14.28
CA ILE A 120 2.06 4.05 -12.91
C ILE A 120 3.48 4.20 -12.37
N ILE A 121 4.40 3.28 -12.72
CA ILE A 121 5.81 3.42 -12.32
C ILE A 121 6.48 4.56 -13.08
N LYS A 122 6.17 4.74 -14.37
CA LYS A 122 6.62 5.90 -15.16
C LYS A 122 6.16 7.22 -14.56
N LEU A 123 4.89 7.29 -14.17
CA LEU A 123 4.33 8.44 -13.45
C LEU A 123 5.12 8.74 -12.16
N PHE A 124 5.36 7.72 -11.33
CA PHE A 124 6.11 7.87 -10.09
C PHE A 124 7.55 8.33 -10.33
N LYS A 125 8.25 7.71 -11.28
CA LYS A 125 9.60 8.11 -11.68
C LYS A 125 9.64 9.58 -12.11
N SER A 126 8.73 10.01 -12.98
CA SER A 126 8.80 11.36 -13.57
C SER A 126 8.29 12.48 -12.67
N GLN A 127 7.39 12.19 -11.73
CA GLN A 127 6.74 13.22 -10.91
C GLN A 127 7.15 13.23 -9.44
N VAL A 128 7.70 12.12 -8.93
CA VAL A 128 8.14 11.98 -7.54
C VAL A 128 9.65 11.76 -7.48
N LEU A 129 10.19 10.73 -8.13
CA LEU A 129 11.64 10.42 -8.02
C LEU A 129 12.53 11.56 -8.52
N THR A 130 12.13 12.29 -9.56
CA THR A 130 12.90 13.44 -10.06
C THR A 130 12.95 14.62 -9.09
N LYS A 131 12.07 14.65 -8.09
CA LYS A 131 11.92 15.76 -7.13
C LYS A 131 12.45 15.43 -5.74
N MET A 132 12.94 14.21 -5.52
CA MET A 132 13.37 13.71 -4.21
C MET A 132 14.76 13.08 -4.34
N GLN A 133 15.58 13.25 -3.30
CA GLN A 133 16.89 12.64 -3.18
C GLN A 133 16.83 11.37 -2.33
N GLU A 134 17.85 10.52 -2.41
CA GLU A 134 17.95 9.29 -1.62
C GLU A 134 17.85 9.56 -0.09
N SER A 135 18.40 10.68 0.37
CA SER A 135 18.28 11.13 1.77
C SER A 135 16.83 11.36 2.21
N ASP A 136 15.96 11.81 1.31
CA ASP A 136 14.54 12.04 1.62
C ASP A 136 13.83 10.70 1.85
N PHE A 137 14.13 9.69 1.03
CA PHE A 137 13.60 8.34 1.20
C PHE A 137 14.11 7.68 2.48
N PHE A 138 15.38 7.89 2.84
CA PHE A 138 15.93 7.42 4.11
C PHE A 138 15.22 8.07 5.31
N ALA A 139 14.98 9.38 5.26
CA ALA A 139 14.25 10.09 6.31
C ALA A 139 12.80 9.58 6.43
N LEU A 140 12.12 9.35 5.29
CA LEU A 140 10.79 8.75 5.25
C LEU A 140 10.77 7.35 5.85
N GLU A 141 11.73 6.50 5.49
CA GLU A 141 11.84 5.16 6.05
C GLU A 141 12.00 5.20 7.56
N LYS A 142 12.96 5.99 8.07
CA LYS A 142 13.18 6.15 9.51
C LYS A 142 11.91 6.59 10.26
N LYS A 143 11.15 7.52 9.67
CA LYS A 143 9.87 7.99 10.23
C LYS A 143 8.83 6.87 10.26
N LEU A 144 8.61 6.21 9.12
CA LEU A 144 7.50 5.27 8.93
C LEU A 144 7.75 3.89 9.55
N THR A 145 9.00 3.51 9.81
CA THR A 145 9.34 2.26 10.52
C THR A 145 9.34 2.41 12.04
N LYS A 146 9.16 3.63 12.57
CA LYS A 146 9.15 3.88 14.01
C LYS A 146 7.99 3.11 14.67
N ILE A 147 8.34 2.29 15.67
CA ILE A 147 7.37 1.65 16.56
C ILE A 147 7.12 2.61 17.71
N TYR A 148 5.87 2.99 17.88
CA TYR A 148 5.43 3.80 19.02
C TYR A 148 5.02 2.82 20.11
N THR A 149 5.75 2.84 21.23
CA THR A 149 5.51 1.98 22.40
C THR A 149 4.60 2.63 23.43
N GLU A 150 4.45 3.95 23.37
CA GLU A 150 3.47 4.70 24.15
C GLU A 150 2.10 4.56 23.48
N TYR A 151 1.17 3.95 24.20
CA TYR A 151 -0.23 3.85 23.82
C TYR A 151 -1.03 4.96 24.50
N ASN A 152 -2.02 5.51 23.80
CA ASN A 152 -2.93 6.51 24.36
C ASN A 152 -4.06 5.85 25.18
N ILE A 153 -3.75 4.77 25.89
CA ILE A 153 -4.70 4.16 26.81
C ILE A 153 -4.68 5.01 28.08
N PRO A 154 -5.81 5.59 28.51
CA PRO A 154 -5.90 6.28 29.79
C PRO A 154 -5.39 5.36 30.92
N LYS A 155 -4.54 5.91 31.81
CA LYS A 155 -3.88 5.13 32.88
C LYS A 155 -4.86 4.35 33.73
N GLU A 156 -6.08 4.86 33.86
CA GLU A 156 -7.20 4.29 34.61
C GLU A 156 -7.66 2.94 34.08
N ILE A 157 -7.39 2.62 32.81
CA ILE A 157 -7.79 1.36 32.16
C ILE A 157 -6.62 0.57 31.59
N GLU A 158 -5.40 1.09 31.68
CA GLU A 158 -4.16 0.48 31.18
C GLU A 158 -3.94 -0.97 31.68
N SER A 159 -4.17 -1.21 32.97
CA SER A 159 -4.03 -2.54 33.58
C SER A 159 -5.01 -3.59 33.05
N LYS A 160 -6.13 -3.18 32.45
CA LYS A 160 -7.12 -4.10 31.86
C LYS A 160 -6.74 -4.57 30.46
N PHE A 161 -5.85 -3.86 29.76
CA PHE A 161 -5.46 -4.15 28.38
C PHE A 161 -4.08 -4.83 28.26
N LEU A 162 -3.24 -4.75 29.29
CA LEU A 162 -1.86 -5.29 29.26
C LEU A 162 -1.70 -6.66 29.95
N LEU A 163 -2.80 -7.28 30.38
CA LEU A 163 -2.82 -8.59 31.07
C LEU A 163 -3.35 -9.75 30.20
N SER A 164 -3.27 -9.66 28.87
CA SER A 164 -3.57 -10.78 27.96
C SER A 164 -2.38 -11.16 27.10
#